data_AF-A0AAD2K506-F1
#
_entry.id   AF-A0AAD2K506-F1
#
_cell.length_a   1.000
_cell.length_b   1.000
_cell.length_c   1.000
_cell.angle_alpha   90.00
_cell.angle_beta   90.00
_cell.angle_gamma   90.00
#
_symmetry.space_group_name_H-M   'P 1'
#
loop_
_entity.id
_entity.type
_entity.pdbx_description
1 polymer ?
#
loop_
_entity_poly.entity_id
_entity_poly.type
_entity_poly.pdbx_seq_one_letter_code
_entity_poly.pdbx_strand_id
1 'polypeptide(L)'
;FTLTRGLCMASKTPLHLRVSNNKAYLWDVDDIAVVRNVHRICGVLSGTLPHLSQQNVFLGVPLVLLAEEVVLLVENEAAVLVDDPKAHSDPSPSDLQRWSAREKSLAEQQINQASQVQKDPTTLSMSDAALKKRKDREAKRAAAAEAGAADPLMSITSEVAPSSAVAAQPAGSSPSANDSQYTVVIPADSTEFEWYNDKHSVFTTIEAAKGQGSGSIHPPFTKEPNAVY
;
A
#
# COMPACT_ATOMS: atom_id res chain seq x y z
N PHE A 1 36.54 -28.50 -20.41
CA PHE A 1 35.10 -28.25 -20.55
C PHE A 1 34.82 -26.77 -20.29
N THR A 2 34.88 -25.97 -21.35
CA THR A 2 34.49 -24.56 -21.33
C THR A 2 32.98 -24.48 -21.35
N LEU A 3 32.35 -24.21 -20.20
CA LEU A 3 30.91 -24.02 -20.11
C LEU A 3 30.58 -22.65 -20.73
N THR A 4 30.11 -22.66 -21.97
CA THR A 4 29.63 -21.47 -22.67
C THR A 4 28.54 -20.81 -21.81
N ARG A 5 28.76 -19.58 -21.34
CA ARG A 5 27.70 -18.76 -20.72
C ARG A 5 26.59 -18.62 -21.75
N GLY A 6 25.52 -19.38 -21.57
CA GLY A 6 24.26 -19.19 -22.26
C GLY A 6 23.66 -17.88 -21.79
N LEU A 7 24.16 -16.77 -22.35
CA LEU A 7 23.50 -15.48 -22.30
C LEU A 7 22.21 -15.64 -23.10
N CYS A 8 21.16 -16.11 -22.44
CA CYS A 8 19.81 -16.00 -22.95
C CYS A 8 19.48 -14.51 -22.97
N MET A 9 19.85 -13.84 -24.06
CA MET A 9 19.33 -12.53 -24.39
C MET A 9 17.85 -12.68 -24.70
N ALA A 10 17.05 -12.80 -23.65
CA ALA A 10 15.68 -12.36 -23.70
C ALA A 10 15.72 -10.90 -24.15
N SER A 11 15.05 -10.58 -25.25
CA SER A 11 14.93 -9.23 -25.82
C SER A 11 14.03 -8.37 -24.93
N LYS A 12 14.47 -8.16 -23.70
CA LYS A 12 13.68 -7.66 -22.59
C LYS A 12 14.16 -6.27 -22.25
N THR A 13 13.23 -5.33 -22.21
CA THR A 13 13.44 -3.94 -21.79
C THR A 13 14.27 -3.93 -20.50
N PRO A 14 15.32 -3.09 -20.39
CA PRO A 14 16.15 -3.05 -19.18
C PRO A 14 15.29 -2.72 -17.95
N LEU A 15 15.61 -3.35 -16.83
CA LEU A 15 14.90 -3.13 -15.57
C LEU A 15 15.17 -1.70 -15.05
N HIS A 16 14.13 -0.91 -14.81
CA HIS A 16 14.28 0.46 -14.31
C HIS A 16 14.47 0.43 -12.78
N LEU A 17 15.67 0.65 -12.28
CA LEU A 17 15.98 0.70 -10.85
C LEU A 17 15.87 2.15 -10.36
N ARG A 18 14.84 2.45 -9.57
CA ARG A 18 14.58 3.81 -9.05
C ARG A 18 15.49 4.06 -7.86
N VAL A 19 16.43 5.01 -7.96
CA VAL A 19 17.43 5.28 -6.91
C VAL A 19 17.04 6.53 -6.13
N SER A 20 16.96 6.39 -4.80
CA SER A 20 16.70 7.49 -3.86
C SER A 20 17.36 7.19 -2.52
N ASN A 21 17.91 8.21 -1.86
CA ASN A 21 18.61 8.07 -0.56
C ASN A 21 19.68 6.96 -0.53
N ASN A 22 20.49 6.83 -1.60
CA ASN A 22 21.52 5.80 -1.79
C ASN A 22 21.00 4.35 -1.74
N LYS A 23 19.72 4.13 -2.03
CA LYS A 23 19.08 2.81 -2.16
C LYS A 23 18.39 2.70 -3.52
N ALA A 24 18.48 1.52 -4.13
CA ALA A 24 17.73 1.21 -5.34
C ALA A 24 16.45 0.45 -5.00
N TYR A 25 15.35 0.89 -5.60
CA TYR A 25 14.01 0.35 -5.41
C TYR A 25 13.46 -0.16 -6.74
N LEU A 26 12.73 -1.26 -6.65
CA LEU A 26 11.97 -1.84 -7.75
C LEU A 26 10.50 -1.95 -7.32
N TRP A 27 9.63 -1.35 -8.12
CA TRP A 27 8.21 -1.18 -7.81
C TRP A 27 7.30 -2.15 -8.60
N ASP A 28 7.74 -2.58 -9.78
CA ASP A 28 6.97 -3.53 -10.60
C ASP A 28 7.17 -4.96 -10.11
N VAL A 29 6.07 -5.69 -9.95
CA VAL A 29 6.03 -7.10 -9.51
C VAL A 29 6.64 -8.02 -10.58
N ASP A 30 6.43 -7.72 -11.87
CA ASP A 30 6.97 -8.52 -12.97
C ASP A 30 8.51 -8.36 -13.06
N ASP A 31 9.02 -7.14 -12.90
CA ASP A 31 10.46 -6.88 -12.79
C ASP A 31 11.06 -7.61 -11.57
N ILE A 32 10.41 -7.56 -10.41
CA ILE A 32 10.83 -8.28 -9.19
C ILE A 32 10.91 -9.80 -9.44
N ALA A 33 9.93 -10.36 -10.17
CA ALA A 33 9.92 -11.77 -10.53
C ALA A 33 11.09 -12.13 -11.47
N VAL A 34 11.47 -11.23 -12.39
CA VAL A 34 12.63 -11.42 -13.27
C VAL A 34 13.95 -11.40 -12.50
N VAL A 35 14.15 -10.40 -11.63
CA VAL A 35 15.35 -10.28 -10.79
C VAL A 35 15.58 -11.55 -9.97
N ARG A 36 14.52 -12.11 -9.37
CA ARG A 36 14.59 -13.32 -8.55
C ARG A 36 14.74 -14.61 -9.34
N ASN A 37 13.98 -14.79 -10.42
CA ASN A 37 13.95 -16.05 -11.15
C ASN A 37 15.09 -16.17 -12.18
N VAL A 38 15.45 -15.09 -12.85
CA VAL A 38 16.46 -15.06 -13.93
C VAL A 38 17.83 -14.68 -13.37
N HIS A 39 17.93 -13.56 -12.65
CA HIS A 39 19.21 -13.04 -12.15
C HIS A 39 19.64 -13.64 -10.80
N ARG A 40 18.75 -14.39 -10.13
CA ARG A 40 18.98 -15.03 -8.82
C ARG A 40 19.33 -14.05 -7.69
N ILE A 41 18.88 -12.81 -7.84
CA ILE A 41 19.05 -11.72 -6.88
C ILE A 41 17.79 -11.66 -6.01
N CYS A 42 17.95 -11.68 -4.69
CA CYS A 42 16.83 -11.81 -3.77
C CYS A 42 16.29 -10.46 -3.33
N GLY A 43 17.16 -9.49 -3.03
CA GLY A 43 16.82 -8.22 -2.39
C GLY A 43 15.99 -8.37 -1.11
N VAL A 44 15.50 -7.25 -0.58
CA VAL A 44 14.64 -7.18 0.60
C VAL A 44 13.34 -6.45 0.25
N LEU A 45 12.20 -7.12 0.38
CA LEU A 45 10.89 -6.46 0.30
C LEU A 45 10.70 -5.57 1.52
N SER A 46 10.21 -4.35 1.36
CA SER A 46 10.12 -3.35 2.43
C SER A 46 8.74 -2.71 2.62
N GLY A 47 7.76 -3.04 1.77
CA GLY A 47 6.40 -2.53 1.94
C GLY A 47 5.66 -3.25 3.07
N THR A 48 5.13 -2.52 4.03
CA THR A 48 4.29 -3.06 5.12
C THR A 48 2.88 -2.50 5.00
N LEU A 49 1.87 -3.37 5.08
CA LEU A 49 0.49 -2.91 5.21
C LEU A 49 0.25 -2.33 6.61
N PRO A 50 -0.21 -1.08 6.74
CA PRO A 50 -0.60 -0.54 8.03
C PRO A 50 -1.78 -1.33 8.60
N HIS A 51 -1.88 -1.36 9.93
CA HIS A 51 -3.03 -1.87 10.70
C HIS A 51 -3.15 -3.40 10.91
N LEU A 52 -2.04 -4.15 10.89
CA LEU A 52 -1.98 -5.53 11.42
C LEU A 52 -1.03 -5.65 12.62
N SER A 53 -1.22 -6.63 13.50
CA SER A 53 -0.33 -6.88 14.66
C SER A 53 0.95 -7.67 14.31
N GLN A 54 1.14 -8.01 13.03
CA GLN A 54 2.26 -8.78 12.51
C GLN A 54 2.76 -8.25 11.13
N GLN A 55 2.80 -6.92 10.95
CA GLN A 55 3.06 -6.28 9.63
C GLN A 55 4.36 -6.75 8.97
N ASN A 56 5.38 -7.07 9.77
CA ASN A 56 6.70 -7.50 9.30
C ASN A 56 6.74 -8.95 8.77
N VAL A 57 5.65 -9.72 8.91
CA VAL A 57 5.54 -11.09 8.36
C VAL A 57 5.20 -11.06 6.86
N PHE A 58 4.53 -10.01 6.40
CA PHE A 58 4.11 -9.83 5.01
C PHE A 58 4.73 -8.56 4.42
N LEU A 59 6.01 -8.67 4.06
CA LEU A 59 6.73 -7.63 3.35
C LEU A 59 6.41 -7.70 1.85
N GLY A 60 5.89 -6.61 1.30
CA GLY A 60 5.56 -6.43 -0.11
C GLY A 60 6.46 -5.41 -0.81
N VAL A 61 6.03 -4.96 -1.99
CA VAL A 61 6.65 -3.91 -2.80
C VAL A 61 6.83 -2.62 -1.98
N PRO A 62 7.98 -1.90 -2.05
CA PRO A 62 9.07 -2.07 -3.00
C PRO A 62 10.07 -3.16 -2.61
N LEU A 63 10.74 -3.71 -3.62
CA LEU A 63 11.97 -4.47 -3.44
C LEU A 63 13.15 -3.49 -3.36
N VAL A 64 13.86 -3.51 -2.23
CA VAL A 64 15.13 -2.81 -2.04
C VAL A 64 16.27 -3.76 -2.42
N LEU A 65 17.18 -3.29 -3.26
CA LEU A 65 18.39 -4.03 -3.62
C LEU A 65 19.60 -3.54 -2.84
N LEU A 66 20.51 -4.46 -2.52
CA LEU A 66 21.85 -4.14 -2.02
C LEU A 66 22.69 -3.48 -3.12
N ALA A 67 23.72 -2.74 -2.72
CA ALA A 67 24.51 -1.98 -3.67
C ALA A 67 25.30 -2.88 -4.63
N GLU A 68 25.77 -4.02 -4.15
CA GLU A 68 26.46 -5.06 -4.91
C GLU A 68 25.52 -5.77 -5.90
N GLU A 69 24.26 -5.99 -5.52
CA GLU A 69 23.22 -6.55 -6.41
C GLU A 69 22.91 -5.59 -7.56
N VAL A 70 22.83 -4.29 -7.28
CA VAL A 70 22.63 -3.23 -8.28
C VAL A 70 23.82 -3.12 -9.24
N VAL A 71 25.04 -3.10 -8.70
CA VAL A 71 26.29 -3.10 -9.50
C VAL A 71 26.28 -4.29 -10.46
N LEU A 72 25.96 -5.49 -9.95
CA LEU A 72 25.90 -6.71 -10.75
C LEU A 72 24.83 -6.65 -11.86
N LEU A 73 23.66 -6.07 -11.61
CA LEU A 73 22.62 -5.93 -12.63
C LEU A 73 23.01 -4.95 -13.75
N VAL A 74 23.66 -3.84 -13.39
CA VAL A 74 24.15 -2.83 -14.37
C VAL A 74 25.36 -3.37 -15.14
N GLU A 75 26.31 -4.06 -14.49
CA GLU A 75 27.46 -4.72 -15.13
C GLU A 75 27.05 -5.81 -16.14
N ASN A 76 25.89 -6.46 -15.94
CA ASN A 76 25.34 -7.45 -16.87
C ASN A 76 24.37 -6.85 -17.91
N GLU A 77 24.31 -5.52 -18.05
CA GLU A 77 23.42 -4.79 -18.98
C GLU A 77 21.91 -5.10 -18.80
N ALA A 78 21.53 -5.66 -17.65
CA ALA A 78 20.16 -6.12 -17.38
C ALA A 78 19.27 -5.03 -16.78
N ALA A 79 19.88 -4.00 -16.19
CA ALA A 79 19.19 -2.93 -15.49
C ALA A 79 19.83 -1.57 -15.75
N VAL A 80 19.02 -0.53 -15.57
CA VAL A 80 19.39 0.87 -15.79
C VAL A 80 18.90 1.69 -14.59
N LEU A 81 19.74 2.61 -14.10
CA LEU A 81 19.45 3.41 -12.91
C LEU A 81 18.60 4.64 -13.28
N VAL A 82 17.60 4.96 -12.47
CA VAL A 82 16.77 6.17 -12.61
C VAL A 82 16.94 7.00 -11.33
N ASP A 83 17.45 8.24 -11.43
CA ASP A 83 17.54 9.15 -10.28
C ASP A 83 16.14 9.73 -9.97
N ASP A 84 15.44 9.10 -9.03
CA ASP A 84 14.01 9.31 -8.79
C ASP A 84 13.66 10.74 -8.35
N PRO A 85 14.45 11.41 -7.46
CA PRO A 85 14.28 12.84 -7.16
C PRO A 85 14.48 13.79 -8.36
N LYS A 86 15.24 13.40 -9.39
CA LYS A 86 15.42 14.21 -10.61
C LYS A 86 14.42 13.86 -11.71
N ALA A 87 13.81 12.66 -11.67
CA ALA A 87 12.75 12.27 -12.60
C ALA A 87 11.44 13.01 -12.33
N HIS A 88 11.23 13.48 -11.09
CA HIS A 88 10.10 14.33 -10.71
C HIS A 88 10.47 15.82 -10.88
N SER A 89 9.66 16.54 -11.64
CA SER A 89 9.76 18.00 -11.81
C SER A 89 8.65 18.72 -11.05
N ASP A 90 8.81 20.03 -10.80
CA ASP A 90 7.71 20.84 -10.28
C ASP A 90 6.59 20.97 -11.34
N PRO A 91 5.33 20.63 -11.02
CA PRO A 91 4.25 20.64 -12.00
C PRO A 91 3.86 22.07 -12.40
N SER A 92 3.59 22.30 -13.69
CA SER A 92 3.13 23.61 -14.13
C SER A 92 1.66 23.85 -13.72
N PRO A 93 1.21 25.12 -13.63
CA PRO A 93 -0.20 25.43 -13.32
C PRO A 93 -1.20 24.78 -14.30
N SER A 94 -0.82 24.58 -15.57
CA SER A 94 -1.66 23.87 -16.54
C SER A 94 -1.72 22.36 -16.30
N ASP A 95 -0.66 21.74 -15.78
CA ASP A 95 -0.67 20.31 -15.47
C ASP A 95 -1.51 20.04 -14.22
N LEU A 96 -1.43 20.92 -13.21
CA LEU A 96 -2.32 20.90 -12.04
C LEU A 96 -3.81 21.07 -12.43
N GLN A 97 -4.11 21.88 -13.45
CA GLN A 97 -5.48 21.98 -14.00
C GLN A 97 -5.93 20.69 -14.68
N ARG A 98 -5.07 20.02 -15.47
CA ARG A 98 -5.40 18.72 -16.06
C ARG A 98 -5.58 17.63 -15.00
N TRP A 99 -4.71 17.58 -14.00
CA TRP A 99 -4.80 16.66 -12.88
C TRP A 99 -6.10 16.86 -12.09
N SER A 100 -6.42 18.08 -11.67
CA SER A 100 -7.66 18.35 -10.92
C SER A 100 -8.94 18.05 -11.74
N ALA A 101 -8.91 18.21 -13.06
CA ALA A 101 -9.98 17.75 -13.95
C ALA A 101 -10.07 16.22 -14.02
N ARG A 102 -8.93 15.52 -14.10
CA ARG A 102 -8.84 14.04 -14.07
C ARG A 102 -9.40 13.50 -12.75
N GLU A 103 -8.92 14.00 -11.61
CA GLU A 103 -9.38 13.61 -10.27
C GLU A 103 -10.87 13.84 -10.07
N LYS A 104 -11.39 14.99 -10.51
CA LYS A 104 -12.83 15.28 -10.46
C LYS A 104 -13.62 14.25 -11.28
N SER A 105 -13.16 13.90 -12.48
CA SER A 105 -13.83 12.89 -13.31
C SER A 105 -13.78 11.49 -12.70
N LEU A 106 -12.68 11.12 -12.04
CA LEU A 106 -12.54 9.86 -11.29
C LEU A 106 -13.49 9.83 -10.09
N ALA A 107 -13.56 10.90 -9.29
CA ALA A 107 -14.48 11.01 -8.17
C ALA A 107 -15.95 10.91 -8.62
N GLU A 108 -16.33 11.59 -9.69
CA GLU A 108 -17.68 11.49 -10.29
C GLU A 108 -17.99 10.06 -10.75
N GLN A 109 -17.03 9.36 -11.37
CA GLN A 109 -17.19 7.95 -11.74
C GLN A 109 -17.33 7.03 -10.52
N GLN A 110 -16.52 7.20 -9.48
CA GLN A 110 -16.59 6.42 -8.23
C GLN A 110 -17.93 6.63 -7.51
N ILE A 111 -18.41 7.88 -7.40
CA ILE A 111 -19.73 8.19 -6.83
C ILE A 111 -20.85 7.53 -7.64
N ASN A 112 -20.79 7.61 -8.98
CA ASN A 112 -21.78 7.01 -9.85
C ASN A 112 -21.81 5.49 -9.70
N GLN A 113 -20.66 4.82 -9.70
CA GLN A 113 -20.53 3.37 -9.49
C GLN A 113 -21.06 2.95 -8.11
N ALA A 114 -20.65 3.63 -7.03
CA ALA A 114 -21.15 3.38 -5.68
C ALA A 114 -22.68 3.54 -5.60
N SER A 115 -23.25 4.53 -6.29
CA SER A 115 -24.70 4.74 -6.34
C SER A 115 -25.44 3.65 -7.13
N GLN A 116 -24.79 2.97 -8.07
CA GLN A 116 -25.36 1.85 -8.83
C GLN A 116 -25.36 0.57 -7.99
N VAL A 117 -24.24 0.25 -7.33
CA VAL A 117 -24.12 -0.91 -6.42
C VAL A 117 -25.14 -0.85 -5.26
N GLN A 118 -25.49 0.36 -4.80
CA GLN A 118 -26.57 0.58 -3.82
C GLN A 118 -28.00 0.40 -4.38
N LYS A 119 -28.18 0.54 -5.70
CA LYS A 119 -29.48 0.39 -6.38
C LYS A 119 -29.72 -1.04 -6.90
N ASP A 120 -28.66 -1.83 -7.06
CA ASP A 120 -28.77 -3.22 -7.50
C ASP A 120 -29.57 -4.07 -6.51
N PRO A 121 -30.73 -4.63 -6.90
CA PRO A 121 -31.63 -5.32 -5.97
C PRO A 121 -31.03 -6.63 -5.42
N THR A 122 -29.97 -7.15 -6.04
CA THR A 122 -29.23 -8.34 -5.59
C THR A 122 -28.41 -8.09 -4.32
N THR A 123 -27.85 -6.88 -4.14
CA THR A 123 -27.14 -6.50 -2.91
C THR A 123 -28.13 -6.15 -1.79
N LEU A 124 -29.23 -5.47 -2.13
CA LEU A 124 -30.33 -5.13 -1.21
C LEU A 124 -31.18 -6.34 -0.79
N SER A 125 -31.20 -7.43 -1.57
CA SER A 125 -31.94 -8.66 -1.22
C SER A 125 -31.55 -9.21 0.16
N MET A 126 -30.27 -9.09 0.53
CA MET A 126 -29.76 -9.52 1.83
C MET A 126 -30.12 -8.56 2.98
N SER A 127 -30.33 -7.26 2.71
CA SER A 127 -30.71 -6.29 3.75
C SER A 127 -32.19 -6.38 4.12
N ASP A 128 -33.10 -6.54 3.14
CA ASP A 128 -34.54 -6.66 3.42
C ASP A 128 -34.90 -7.94 4.18
N ALA A 129 -34.26 -9.07 3.85
CA ALA A 129 -34.39 -10.32 4.60
C ALA A 129 -33.85 -10.20 6.03
N ALA A 130 -32.73 -9.48 6.23
CA ALA A 130 -32.16 -9.22 7.54
C ALA A 130 -33.05 -8.28 8.39
N LEU A 131 -33.65 -7.25 7.79
CA LEU A 131 -34.56 -6.31 8.46
C LEU A 131 -35.86 -7.00 8.91
N LYS A 132 -36.46 -7.87 8.09
CA LYS A 132 -37.62 -8.70 8.49
C LYS A 132 -37.26 -9.59 9.69
N LYS A 133 -36.15 -10.34 9.59
CA LYS A 133 -35.66 -11.23 10.67
C LYS A 133 -35.32 -10.49 11.97
N ARG A 134 -34.97 -9.20 11.91
CA ARG A 134 -34.79 -8.33 13.08
C ARG A 134 -36.13 -7.96 13.71
N LYS A 135 -37.09 -7.48 12.91
CA LYS A 135 -38.45 -7.15 13.37
C LYS A 135 -39.18 -8.35 13.99
N ASP A 136 -39.06 -9.54 13.41
CA ASP A 136 -39.69 -10.75 13.94
C ASP A 136 -39.14 -11.14 15.32
N ARG A 137 -37.82 -10.94 15.54
CA ARG A 137 -37.17 -11.18 16.85
C ARG A 137 -37.59 -10.15 17.90
N GLU A 138 -37.78 -8.90 17.47
CA GLU A 138 -38.21 -7.79 18.32
C GLU A 138 -39.68 -7.96 18.75
N ALA A 139 -40.58 -8.27 17.80
CA ALA A 139 -41.96 -8.64 18.08
C ALA A 139 -42.06 -9.86 19.02
N LYS A 140 -41.21 -10.88 18.82
CA LYS A 140 -41.18 -12.06 19.70
C LYS A 140 -40.61 -11.76 21.10
N ARG A 141 -39.75 -10.75 21.25
CA ARG A 141 -39.31 -10.25 22.56
C ARG A 141 -40.36 -9.38 23.24
N ALA A 142 -41.08 -8.54 22.49
CA ALA A 142 -42.19 -7.75 23.01
C ALA A 142 -43.32 -8.67 23.53
N ALA A 143 -43.74 -9.67 22.75
CA ALA A 143 -44.73 -10.66 23.18
C ALA A 143 -44.28 -11.48 24.42
N ALA A 144 -42.97 -11.73 24.57
CA ALA A 144 -42.44 -12.39 25.76
C ALA A 144 -42.39 -11.47 27.00
N ALA A 145 -42.30 -10.15 26.81
CA ALA A 145 -42.39 -9.17 27.89
C ALA A 145 -43.85 -8.94 28.34
N GLU A 146 -44.80 -8.90 27.40
CA GLU A 146 -46.24 -8.83 27.72
C GLU A 146 -46.77 -10.09 28.41
N ALA A 147 -46.10 -11.24 28.25
CA ALA A 147 -46.46 -12.51 28.89
C ALA A 147 -46.15 -12.59 30.41
N GLY A 148 -45.59 -11.53 31.02
CA GLY A 148 -45.64 -11.30 32.47
C GLY A 148 -45.10 -12.41 33.39
N ALA A 149 -43.78 -12.57 33.47
CA ALA A 149 -43.14 -13.40 34.49
C ALA A 149 -42.46 -12.55 35.58
N ALA A 150 -43.03 -12.57 36.80
CA ALA A 150 -42.51 -11.94 38.02
C ALA A 150 -42.66 -12.94 39.18
N ASP A 151 -41.58 -13.43 39.83
CA ASP A 151 -40.86 -12.88 41.02
C ASP A 151 -41.49 -13.41 42.35
N PRO A 152 -40.87 -13.38 43.58
CA PRO A 152 -39.56 -12.87 43.98
C PRO A 152 -38.74 -13.66 45.06
N LEU A 153 -37.56 -13.11 45.41
CA LEU A 153 -36.91 -13.05 46.76
C LEU A 153 -36.08 -14.22 47.35
N MET A 154 -34.78 -13.95 47.60
CA MET A 154 -34.05 -14.19 48.87
C MET A 154 -32.70 -13.42 48.87
N SER A 155 -32.22 -12.93 50.01
CA SER A 155 -31.09 -11.97 50.09
C SER A 155 -30.13 -12.18 51.28
N ILE A 156 -28.91 -11.64 51.16
CA ILE A 156 -27.89 -11.39 52.23
C ILE A 156 -27.26 -12.67 52.82
N THR A 157 -25.94 -12.90 52.89
CA THR A 157 -24.73 -12.12 53.29
C THR A 157 -23.54 -12.31 52.30
N SER A 158 -22.41 -11.57 52.26
CA SER A 158 -21.93 -10.31 52.90
C SER A 158 -20.61 -9.81 52.23
N GLU A 159 -20.00 -8.77 52.79
CA GLU A 159 -18.60 -8.25 52.73
C GLU A 159 -17.47 -9.19 52.23
N VAL A 160 -16.39 -8.69 51.58
CA VAL A 160 -15.59 -7.47 51.84
C VAL A 160 -15.08 -6.81 50.53
N ALA A 161 -14.93 -5.47 50.52
CA ALA A 161 -14.13 -4.72 49.53
C ALA A 161 -12.87 -4.11 50.20
N PRO A 162 -11.76 -3.88 49.46
CA PRO A 162 -11.52 -2.54 48.90
C PRO A 162 -11.00 -2.57 47.44
N SER A 163 -11.59 -1.81 46.51
CA SER A 163 -11.28 -0.39 46.23
C SER A 163 -9.97 -0.14 45.47
N SER A 164 -10.08 0.11 44.16
CA SER A 164 -9.30 1.11 43.42
C SER A 164 -10.06 1.52 42.16
N ALA A 165 -10.06 2.82 41.85
CA ALA A 165 -11.04 3.44 40.95
C ALA A 165 -10.63 3.43 39.47
N VAL A 166 -11.64 3.39 38.58
CA VAL A 166 -11.90 4.48 37.62
C VAL A 166 -13.42 4.66 37.51
N ALA A 167 -13.91 5.88 37.69
CA ALA A 167 -15.33 6.20 37.54
C ALA A 167 -15.70 6.43 36.07
N ALA A 168 -16.77 5.80 35.60
CA ALA A 168 -17.32 5.99 34.26
C ALA A 168 -18.73 6.61 34.33
N GLN A 169 -18.84 7.90 34.00
CA GLN A 169 -20.08 8.61 33.68
C GLN A 169 -19.75 9.88 32.86
N PRO A 170 -20.70 10.46 32.11
CA PRO A 170 -21.77 9.81 31.35
C PRO A 170 -21.71 10.22 29.85
N ALA A 171 -22.68 9.77 29.06
CA ALA A 171 -22.74 10.05 27.62
C ALA A 171 -22.87 11.56 27.31
N GLY A 172 -21.85 12.13 26.66
CA GLY A 172 -22.00 13.33 25.83
C GLY A 172 -22.46 12.93 24.44
N SER A 173 -23.71 13.23 24.09
CA SER A 173 -24.26 12.97 22.76
C SER A 173 -23.73 13.98 21.73
N SER A 174 -22.52 13.75 21.23
CA SER A 174 -22.07 14.38 19.98
C SER A 174 -23.00 13.91 18.84
N PRO A 175 -23.43 14.81 17.93
CA PRO A 175 -24.36 14.43 16.88
C PRO A 175 -23.70 13.44 15.93
N SER A 176 -24.40 12.35 15.63
CA SER A 176 -24.04 11.46 14.53
C SER A 176 -24.14 12.21 13.21
N ALA A 177 -23.04 12.85 12.79
CA ALA A 177 -22.72 12.87 11.38
C ALA A 177 -22.67 11.40 10.92
N ASN A 178 -23.28 11.08 9.79
CA ASN A 178 -23.14 9.77 9.18
C ASN A 178 -21.67 9.58 8.83
N ASP A 179 -20.93 8.86 9.66
CA ASP A 179 -19.60 8.33 9.32
C ASP A 179 -19.80 7.15 8.37
N SER A 180 -20.32 7.47 7.19
CA SER A 180 -20.40 6.55 6.06
C SER A 180 -18.98 6.32 5.57
N GLN A 181 -18.35 5.31 6.15
CA GLN A 181 -16.99 4.86 5.85
C GLN A 181 -16.79 4.73 4.33
N TYR A 182 -16.20 5.75 3.71
CA TYR A 182 -16.07 5.87 2.27
C TYR A 182 -14.68 5.44 1.82
N THR A 183 -14.62 4.54 0.84
CA THR A 183 -13.36 4.12 0.23
C THR A 183 -13.11 4.99 -1.00
N VAL A 184 -12.16 5.91 -0.92
CA VAL A 184 -11.62 6.59 -2.12
C VAL A 184 -10.57 5.66 -2.73
N VAL A 185 -10.73 5.32 -4.00
CA VAL A 185 -9.70 4.59 -4.73
C VAL A 185 -8.77 5.62 -5.38
N ILE A 186 -7.57 5.76 -4.83
CA ILE A 186 -6.51 6.59 -5.39
C ILE A 186 -5.57 5.67 -6.19
N PRO A 187 -5.38 5.88 -7.50
CA PRO A 187 -4.40 5.12 -8.28
C PRO A 187 -2.98 5.31 -7.72
N ALA A 188 -2.19 4.24 -7.69
CA ALA A 188 -0.81 4.26 -7.18
C ALA A 188 0.24 4.67 -8.25
N ASP A 189 -0.17 4.73 -9.52
CA ASP A 189 0.74 4.87 -10.66
C ASP A 189 1.10 6.33 -10.93
N SER A 190 2.30 6.73 -10.51
CA SER A 190 2.82 8.09 -10.76
C SER A 190 3.43 8.29 -12.15
N THR A 191 3.62 7.23 -12.92
CA THR A 191 4.31 7.25 -14.23
C THR A 191 3.51 7.91 -15.35
N GLU A 192 2.21 8.16 -15.15
CA GLU A 192 1.34 8.81 -16.14
C GLU A 192 1.28 10.33 -16.03
N PHE A 193 1.87 10.93 -15.00
CA PHE A 193 1.79 12.37 -14.76
C PHE A 193 2.82 13.14 -15.59
N GLU A 194 2.43 14.30 -16.11
CA GLU A 194 3.28 15.13 -16.97
C GLU A 194 4.56 15.64 -16.28
N TRP A 195 4.56 15.67 -14.94
CA TRP A 195 5.71 16.04 -14.11
C TRP A 195 6.63 14.87 -13.74
N TYR A 196 6.35 13.65 -14.21
CA TYR A 196 7.25 12.51 -14.14
C TYR A 196 7.91 12.24 -15.50
N ASN A 197 9.23 12.29 -15.57
CA ASN A 197 9.98 12.04 -16.80
C ASN A 197 11.29 11.31 -16.48
N ASP A 198 11.29 9.98 -16.66
CA ASP A 198 12.45 9.13 -16.44
C ASP A 198 13.57 9.39 -17.47
N LYS A 199 13.22 9.67 -18.73
CA LYS A 199 14.15 9.72 -19.89
C LYS A 199 15.37 10.62 -19.72
N HIS A 200 15.29 11.68 -18.91
CA HIS A 200 16.42 12.59 -18.66
C HIS A 200 17.27 12.21 -17.43
N SER A 201 16.79 11.27 -16.61
CA SER A 201 17.37 10.85 -15.33
C SER A 201 17.79 9.37 -15.34
N VAL A 202 17.89 8.78 -16.53
CA VAL A 202 18.19 7.36 -16.82
C VAL A 202 19.69 7.19 -17.13
N PHE A 203 20.36 6.31 -16.38
CA PHE A 203 21.81 6.07 -16.44
C PHE A 203 22.13 4.59 -16.66
N THR A 204 22.67 4.26 -17.83
CA THR A 204 23.06 2.89 -18.22
C THR A 204 24.39 2.44 -17.60
N THR A 205 25.15 3.34 -17.00
CA THR A 205 26.48 3.05 -16.45
C THR A 205 26.66 3.79 -15.13
N ILE A 206 27.26 3.11 -14.14
CA ILE A 206 27.51 3.64 -12.79
C ILE A 206 28.37 4.91 -12.84
N GLU A 207 29.34 4.97 -13.75
CA GLU A 207 30.19 6.14 -13.96
C GLU A 207 29.41 7.36 -14.49
N ALA A 208 28.43 7.14 -15.38
CA ALA A 208 27.58 8.21 -15.90
C ALA A 208 26.65 8.75 -14.80
N ALA A 209 26.10 7.87 -13.95
CA ALA A 209 25.33 8.24 -12.78
C ALA A 209 26.17 9.11 -11.80
N LYS A 210 27.40 8.67 -11.52
CA LYS A 210 28.36 9.41 -10.67
C LYS A 210 28.73 10.78 -11.26
N GLY A 211 28.96 10.86 -12.57
CA GLY A 211 29.40 12.06 -13.27
C GLY A 211 28.40 13.22 -13.23
N GLN A 212 27.11 12.94 -13.07
CA GLN A 212 26.05 13.96 -12.96
C GLN A 212 25.79 14.48 -11.53
N GLY A 213 26.63 14.14 -10.55
CA GLY A 213 26.51 14.68 -9.19
C GLY A 213 25.14 14.44 -8.55
N SER A 214 24.49 13.32 -8.86
CA SER A 214 23.27 12.88 -8.18
C SER A 214 23.60 12.57 -6.72
N GLY A 215 23.20 13.45 -5.80
CA GLY A 215 23.39 13.24 -4.36
C GLY A 215 22.76 11.95 -3.84
N SER A 216 21.79 11.39 -4.58
CA SER A 216 21.15 10.09 -4.38
C SER A 216 22.03 8.87 -4.73
N ILE A 217 23.13 9.07 -5.46
CA ILE A 217 24.02 8.02 -6.01
C ILE A 217 25.49 8.30 -5.59
N HIS A 218 25.67 8.79 -4.35
CA HIS A 218 26.95 8.82 -3.65
C HIS A 218 27.26 7.39 -3.13
N PRO A 219 28.52 6.93 -2.96
CA PRO A 219 28.81 5.50 -3.07
C PRO A 219 28.33 4.67 -1.86
N PRO A 220 27.45 3.69 -2.12
CA PRO A 220 27.69 2.31 -1.71
C PRO A 220 27.90 1.39 -2.92
N PHE A 221 27.59 1.85 -4.15
CA PHE A 221 27.66 1.08 -5.40
C PHE A 221 29.09 0.87 -5.94
N THR A 222 30.04 0.64 -5.04
CA THR A 222 31.46 0.41 -5.36
C THR A 222 31.92 -0.90 -4.74
N LYS A 223 32.50 -1.78 -5.57
CA LYS A 223 33.34 -2.87 -5.07
C LYS A 223 34.59 -2.27 -4.41
N GLU A 224 34.53 -2.01 -3.10
CA GLU A 224 35.73 -1.69 -2.34
C GLU A 224 36.65 -2.92 -2.35
N PRO A 225 37.92 -2.81 -2.80
CA PRO A 225 38.81 -3.96 -2.89
C PRO A 225 39.31 -4.48 -1.54
N ASN A 226 38.95 -3.84 -0.41
CA ASN A 226 39.48 -4.13 0.93
C ASN A 226 38.40 -4.07 2.06
N ALA A 227 37.12 -4.32 1.74
CA ALA A 227 36.11 -4.53 2.78
C ALA A 227 36.30 -5.91 3.44
N VAL A 228 37.07 -5.96 4.53
CA VAL A 228 37.14 -7.13 5.42
C VAL A 228 35.83 -7.19 6.22
N TYR A 229 35.05 -8.25 5.99
CA TYR A 229 33.89 -8.65 6.78
C TYR A 229 34.31 -9.32 8.11
#